data_AF-A0A7D9JT37-F1
#
_entry.id   AF-A0A7D9JT37-F1
#
_cell.length_a   1.000
_cell.length_b   1.000
_cell.length_c   1.000
_cell.angle_alpha   90.00
_cell.angle_beta   90.00
_cell.angle_gamma   90.00
#
_symmetry.space_group_name_H-M   'P 1'
#
loop_
_entity.id
_entity.type
_entity.pdbx_description
1 polymer ?
#
loop_
_entity_poly.entity_id
_entity_poly.type
_entity_poly.pdbx_seq_one_letter_code
_entity_poly.pdbx_strand_id
1 'polypeptide(L)'
;NITVRVPSGSLNDNAWHKVVVERRSRSVKVTVDDLSQQIATTKGTFTSLDIKPQNLLGAAMYSLGGPSGIRYDVNFQGCIRNFVIDQMKPVESYLQNDADYTMYGSTTMGTC
;
A
#
# COMPACT_ATOMS: atom_id res chain seq x y z
N ASN A 1 -16.10 6.11 -3.36
CA ASN A 1 -15.33 5.42 -2.32
C ASN A 1 -15.64 3.95 -2.46
N ILE A 2 -14.60 3.12 -2.51
CA ILE A 2 -14.74 1.66 -2.44
C ILE A 2 -14.67 1.25 -0.97
N THR A 3 -15.55 0.35 -0.55
CA THR A 3 -15.59 -0.16 0.82
C THR A 3 -15.89 -1.65 0.75
N VAL A 4 -15.02 -2.47 1.34
CA VAL A 4 -15.23 -3.92 1.49
C VAL A 4 -15.75 -4.16 2.90
N ARG A 5 -16.77 -5.00 3.04
CA ARG A 5 -17.26 -5.47 4.35
C ARG A 5 -16.83 -6.92 4.51
N VAL A 6 -16.20 -7.24 5.64
CA VAL A 6 -15.79 -8.61 5.97
C VAL A 6 -16.79 -9.25 6.95
N PRO A 7 -17.14 -10.54 6.78
CA PRO A 7 -18.06 -11.24 7.69
C PRO A 7 -17.50 -11.47 9.09
N SER A 8 -16.16 -11.58 9.21
CA SER A 8 -15.44 -11.89 10.45
C SER A 8 -15.49 -10.77 11.51
N GLY A 9 -16.05 -9.61 11.17
CA GLY A 9 -16.16 -8.47 12.08
C GLY A 9 -15.14 -7.39 11.74
N SER A 10 -14.24 -7.08 12.68
CA SER A 10 -13.32 -5.95 12.57
C SER A 10 -11.94 -6.39 12.10
N LEU A 11 -11.27 -5.57 11.28
CA LEU A 11 -9.92 -5.84 10.76
C LEU A 11 -8.78 -5.26 11.64
N ASN A 12 -9.12 -4.63 12.75
CA ASN A 12 -8.19 -4.05 13.72
C ASN A 12 -8.07 -4.92 14.98
N ASP A 13 -7.98 -6.23 14.79
CA ASP A 13 -7.99 -7.26 15.83
C ASP A 13 -6.59 -7.79 16.19
N ASN A 14 -5.54 -7.13 15.68
CA ASN A 14 -4.14 -7.58 15.76
C ASN A 14 -3.85 -8.94 15.09
N ALA A 15 -4.74 -9.44 14.25
CA ALA A 15 -4.49 -10.59 13.40
C ALA A 15 -3.91 -10.17 12.04
N TRP A 16 -3.30 -11.13 11.35
CA TRP A 16 -2.83 -10.92 9.98
C TRP A 16 -4.01 -10.95 9.01
N HIS A 17 -4.18 -9.87 8.26
CA HIS A 17 -5.10 -9.80 7.12
C HIS A 17 -4.35 -9.64 5.81
N LYS A 18 -4.91 -10.22 4.74
CA LYS A 18 -4.39 -10.10 3.38
C LYS A 18 -5.28 -9.15 2.59
N VAL A 19 -4.70 -8.10 2.00
CA VAL A 19 -5.42 -7.17 1.14
C VAL A 19 -4.80 -7.20 -0.26
N VAL A 20 -5.65 -7.42 -1.26
CA VAL A 20 -5.25 -7.37 -2.68
C VAL A 20 -6.08 -6.29 -3.38
N VAL A 21 -5.39 -5.36 -4.03
CA VAL A 21 -6.01 -4.30 -4.84
C VAL A 21 -5.59 -4.49 -6.28
N GLU A 22 -6.56 -4.73 -7.16
CA GLU A 22 -6.35 -4.84 -8.59
C GLU A 22 -7.08 -3.70 -9.29
N ARG A 23 -6.36 -2.87 -10.04
CA ARG A 23 -6.97 -1.84 -10.89
C ARG A 23 -6.76 -2.19 -12.35
N ARG A 24 -7.85 -2.26 -13.11
CA ARG A 24 -7.84 -2.37 -14.57
C ARG A 24 -8.61 -1.19 -15.15
N SER A 25 -7.90 -0.28 -15.81
CA SER A 25 -8.50 0.97 -16.29
C SER A 25 -9.15 1.75 -15.13
N ARG A 26 -10.47 1.90 -15.18
CA ARG A 26 -11.27 2.55 -14.13
C ARG A 26 -11.90 1.56 -13.16
N SER A 27 -11.83 0.26 -13.42
CA SER A 27 -12.34 -0.78 -12.53
C SER A 27 -11.30 -1.07 -11.44
N VAL A 28 -11.72 -0.99 -10.18
CA VAL A 28 -10.91 -1.33 -9.00
C VAL A 28 -11.61 -2.46 -8.29
N LYS A 29 -10.89 -3.57 -8.09
CA LYS A 29 -11.29 -4.70 -7.27
C LYS A 29 -10.43 -4.71 -6.01
N VAL A 30 -11.08 -4.79 -4.86
CA VAL A 30 -10.41 -4.98 -3.57
C VAL A 30 -10.89 -6.30 -2.99
N THR A 31 -9.93 -7.14 -2.60
CA THR A 31 -10.18 -8.44 -1.95
C THR A 31 -9.50 -8.44 -0.59
N VAL A 32 -10.22 -8.90 0.44
CA VAL A 32 -9.72 -9.07 1.81
C VAL A 32 -9.84 -10.54 2.21
N ASP A 33 -8.74 -11.09 2.72
CA ASP A 33 -8.59 -12.47 3.20
C ASP A 33 -9.03 -13.54 2.19
N ASP A 34 -8.86 -13.24 0.89
CA ASP A 34 -9.28 -14.10 -0.25
C ASP A 34 -10.79 -14.47 -0.24
N LEU A 35 -11.60 -13.81 0.58
CA LEU A 35 -13.03 -14.11 0.79
C LEU A 35 -13.92 -12.94 0.40
N SER A 36 -13.67 -11.77 1.00
CA SER A 36 -14.55 -10.60 0.84
C SER A 36 -14.06 -9.73 -0.30
N GLN A 37 -14.89 -9.48 -1.29
CA GLN A 37 -14.51 -8.69 -2.46
C GLN A 37 -15.52 -7.59 -2.77
N GLN A 38 -15.01 -6.44 -3.23
CA GLN A 38 -15.82 -5.36 -3.78
C GLN A 38 -15.19 -4.87 -5.08
N ILE A 39 -16.04 -4.58 -6.08
CA ILE A 39 -15.64 -3.90 -7.31
C ILE A 39 -16.28 -2.52 -7.31
N ALA A 40 -15.51 -1.50 -7.70
CA ALA A 40 -15.98 -0.14 -7.89
C ALA A 40 -15.31 0.50 -9.09
N THR A 41 -15.92 1.57 -9.60
CA THR A 41 -15.35 2.39 -10.67
C THR A 41 -14.77 3.68 -10.09
N THR A 42 -13.58 4.07 -10.53
CA THR A 42 -12.95 5.33 -10.12
C THR A 42 -13.78 6.53 -10.56
N LYS A 43 -13.81 7.57 -9.72
CA LYS A 43 -14.36 8.88 -10.06
C LYS A 43 -13.29 9.62 -10.87
N GLY A 44 -13.53 9.84 -12.16
CA GLY A 44 -12.57 10.45 -13.10
C GLY A 44 -12.44 9.67 -14.41
N THR A 45 -11.67 10.22 -15.35
CA THR A 45 -11.49 9.67 -16.71
C THR A 45 -10.17 8.92 -16.91
N PHE A 46 -9.21 9.07 -15.99
CA PHE A 46 -7.90 8.41 -16.08
C PHE A 46 -8.02 6.89 -16.00
N THR A 47 -7.35 6.20 -16.92
CA THR A 47 -7.33 4.74 -17.04
C THR A 47 -6.02 4.13 -16.54
N SER A 48 -4.97 4.92 -16.39
CA SER A 48 -3.66 4.53 -15.87
C SER A 48 -3.40 5.15 -14.49
N LEU A 49 -2.41 4.61 -13.77
CA LEU A 49 -1.82 5.23 -12.59
C LEU A 49 -0.36 5.53 -12.92
N ASP A 50 0.06 6.78 -12.73
CA ASP A 50 1.45 7.15 -12.85
C ASP A 50 2.14 6.82 -11.52
N ILE A 51 2.52 5.56 -11.38
CA ILE A 51 3.17 5.04 -10.18
C ILE A 51 4.65 5.44 -10.20
N LYS A 52 5.31 5.47 -11.36
CA LYS A 52 6.75 5.71 -11.48
C LYS A 52 7.04 7.03 -12.21
N PRO A 53 7.40 8.11 -11.50
CA PRO A 53 7.94 9.29 -12.15
C PRO A 53 9.39 9.02 -12.60
N GLN A 54 9.57 8.21 -13.64
CA GLN A 54 10.90 7.75 -14.11
C GLN A 54 11.75 8.89 -14.70
N ASN A 55 11.15 10.06 -14.96
CA ASN A 55 11.77 11.14 -15.73
C ASN A 55 11.87 12.47 -14.95
N LEU A 56 11.64 12.49 -13.64
CA LEU A 56 11.86 13.67 -12.81
C LEU A 56 13.01 13.42 -11.83
N LEU A 57 14.09 14.20 -11.96
CA LEU A 57 15.15 14.24 -10.97
C LEU A 57 14.56 14.56 -9.59
N GLY A 58 14.74 13.65 -8.64
CA GLY A 58 14.25 13.79 -7.26
C GLY A 58 12.78 13.40 -7.04
N ALA A 59 12.08 12.82 -8.02
CA ALA A 59 10.75 12.30 -7.77
C ALA A 59 10.82 10.97 -7.02
N ALA A 60 10.43 11.01 -5.75
CA ALA A 60 10.29 9.85 -4.90
C ALA A 60 8.84 9.37 -4.88
N MET A 61 8.67 8.05 -4.98
CA MET A 61 7.43 7.40 -4.62
C MET A 61 7.36 7.21 -3.11
N TYR A 62 6.27 7.64 -2.49
CA TYR A 62 6.00 7.30 -1.10
C TYR A 62 4.91 6.23 -1.05
N SER A 63 5.27 5.05 -0.55
CA SER A 63 4.35 3.96 -0.26
C SER A 63 4.31 3.73 1.24
N LEU A 64 3.12 3.44 1.79
CA LEU A 64 2.87 3.26 3.22
C LEU A 64 3.01 4.52 4.09
N GLY A 65 2.97 5.72 3.50
CA GLY A 65 3.05 6.99 4.22
C GLY A 65 3.62 8.11 3.34
N GLY A 66 3.99 9.23 3.96
CA GLY A 66 4.73 10.33 3.32
C GLY A 66 5.67 11.00 4.33
N PRO A 67 6.58 11.89 3.90
CA PRO A 67 7.53 12.55 4.79
C PRO A 67 6.84 13.30 5.92
N SER A 68 7.50 13.35 7.08
CA SER A 68 7.06 14.05 8.30
C SER A 68 6.74 15.54 8.10
N GLY A 69 7.23 16.16 7.02
CA GLY A 69 6.88 17.53 6.64
C GLY A 69 5.49 17.70 6.01
N ILE A 70 4.78 16.60 5.68
CA ILE A 70 3.48 16.64 4.98
C ILE A 70 2.32 16.31 5.92
N ARG A 71 2.49 15.44 6.95
CA ARG A 71 1.53 15.23 8.07
C ARG A 71 2.25 14.70 9.32
N TYR A 72 1.86 15.21 10.49
CA TYR A 72 2.47 14.91 11.80
C TYR A 72 1.83 13.71 12.54
N ASP A 73 0.86 13.04 11.93
CA ASP A 73 0.13 11.95 12.57
C ASP A 73 0.74 10.59 12.21
N VAL A 74 0.86 9.70 13.22
CA VAL A 74 1.18 8.29 12.99
C VAL A 74 0.12 7.71 12.05
N ASN A 75 0.55 7.38 10.83
CA ASN A 75 -0.37 6.98 9.77
C ASN A 75 -0.75 5.49 9.86
N PHE A 76 0.12 4.66 10.42
CA PHE A 76 -0.14 3.24 10.67
C PHE A 76 0.70 2.75 11.84
N GLN A 77 0.07 2.10 12.81
CA GLN A 77 0.74 1.39 13.90
C GLN A 77 0.35 -0.09 13.82
N GLY A 78 1.32 -0.94 13.50
CA GLY A 78 1.11 -2.36 13.32
C GLY A 78 2.17 -2.93 12.39
N CYS A 79 1.82 -4.04 11.74
CA CYS A 79 2.76 -4.79 10.92
C CYS A 79 2.34 -4.91 9.46
N ILE A 80 3.31 -4.77 8.57
CA ILE A 80 3.15 -4.97 7.13
C ILE A 80 4.26 -5.91 6.66
N ARG A 81 3.88 -6.94 5.89
CA ARG A 81 4.82 -7.87 5.24
C ARG A 81 4.36 -8.19 3.83
N ASN A 82 5.26 -8.69 3.00
CA ASN A 82 4.98 -9.08 1.61
C ASN A 82 4.31 -7.96 0.81
N PHE A 83 4.80 -6.72 0.98
CA PHE A 83 4.25 -5.54 0.34
C PHE A 83 4.75 -5.43 -1.11
N VAL A 84 3.82 -5.50 -2.06
CA VAL A 84 4.10 -5.51 -3.51
C VAL A 84 3.23 -4.50 -4.24
N ILE A 85 3.83 -3.70 -5.12
CA ILE A 85 3.13 -2.76 -6.02
C ILE A 85 3.67 -2.97 -7.44
N ASP A 86 2.83 -3.33 -8.41
CA ASP A 86 3.22 -3.51 -9.82
C ASP A 86 4.57 -4.25 -9.99
N GLN A 87 4.72 -5.36 -9.26
CA GLN A 87 5.91 -6.23 -9.19
C GLN A 87 7.11 -5.67 -8.40
N MET A 88 7.10 -4.41 -8.00
CA MET A 88 8.09 -3.86 -7.07
C MET A 88 7.84 -4.40 -5.67
N LYS A 89 8.91 -4.64 -4.92
CA LYS A 89 8.86 -5.10 -3.53
C LYS A 89 9.60 -4.12 -2.60
N PRO A 90 9.07 -2.91 -2.36
CA PRO A 90 9.85 -1.83 -1.74
C PRO A 90 10.44 -2.19 -0.37
N VAL A 91 9.68 -2.91 0.46
CA VAL A 91 10.14 -3.36 1.77
C VAL A 91 11.29 -4.36 1.60
N GLU A 92 11.12 -5.39 0.76
CA GLU A 92 12.16 -6.41 0.57
C GLU A 92 13.43 -5.85 -0.09
N SER A 93 13.28 -4.97 -1.09
CA SER A 93 14.41 -4.29 -1.75
C SER A 93 15.21 -3.41 -0.77
N TYR A 94 14.52 -2.66 0.11
CA TYR A 94 15.19 -1.90 1.17
C TYR A 94 15.98 -2.82 2.12
N LEU A 95 15.38 -3.94 2.54
CA LEU A 95 16.06 -4.91 3.43
C LEU A 95 17.25 -5.60 2.77
N GLN A 96 17.30 -5.63 1.44
CA GLN A 96 18.42 -6.13 0.66
C GLN A 96 19.47 -5.05 0.34
N ASN A 97 19.36 -3.86 0.94
CA ASN A 97 20.26 -2.72 0.73
C ASN A 97 20.28 -2.18 -0.71
N ASP A 98 19.15 -2.25 -1.42
CA ASP A 98 18.98 -1.59 -2.71
C ASP A 98 18.92 -0.06 -2.51
N ALA A 99 19.84 0.67 -3.14
CA ALA A 99 19.99 2.12 -2.98
C ALA A 99 18.81 2.93 -3.56
N ASP A 100 18.01 2.33 -4.44
CA ASP A 100 16.83 2.98 -5.02
C ASP A 100 15.64 3.03 -4.04
N TYR A 101 15.73 2.34 -2.90
CA TYR A 101 14.66 2.25 -1.91
C TYR A 101 15.09 2.83 -0.57
N THR A 102 14.31 3.78 -0.05
CA THR A 102 14.53 4.39 1.28
C THR A 102 13.29 4.22 2.14
N MET A 103 13.50 3.88 3.42
CA MET A 103 12.45 3.79 4.42
C MET A 103 12.47 5.02 5.33
N TYR A 104 11.34 5.69 5.46
CA TYR A 104 11.14 6.83 6.37
C TYR A 104 10.18 6.43 7.50
N GLY A 105 10.54 6.74 8.74
CA GLY A 105 9.73 6.43 9.93
C GLY A 105 10.48 5.53 10.92
N SER A 106 9.82 5.23 12.05
CA SER A 106 10.33 4.28 13.04
C SER A 106 9.88 2.88 12.66
N THR A 107 10.80 2.06 12.18
CA THR A 107 10.57 0.64 11.96
C THR A 107 11.45 -0.16 12.91
N THR A 108 10.83 -0.97 13.75
CA THR A 108 11.54 -2.00 14.50
C THR A 108 11.45 -3.29 13.70
N MET A 109 12.57 -3.75 13.16
CA MET A 109 12.66 -5.10 12.64
C MET A 109 12.56 -6.07 13.82
N GLY A 110 11.39 -6.66 14.03
CA GLY A 110 11.09 -7.44 15.24
C GLY A 110 9.71 -8.10 15.21
N THR A 111 9.29 -8.64 16.36
CA THR A 111 8.03 -9.38 16.52
C THR A 111 6.82 -8.48 16.31
N CYS A 112 6.09 -8.78 15.24
CA CYS A 112 4.63 -8.84 15.26
C CYS A 112 4.25 -10.13 16.02
#